data_AF-A0A8S2UQU1-F1
#
_entry.id   AF-A0A8S2UQU1-F1
#
_cell.length_a   1.000
_cell.length_b   1.000
_cell.length_c   1.000
_cell.angle_alpha   90.00
_cell.angle_beta   90.00
_cell.angle_gamma   90.00
#
_symmetry.space_group_name_H-M   'P 1'
#
loop_
_entity.id
_entity.type
_entity.pdbx_description
1 polymer ?
#
loop_
_entity_poly.entity_id
_entity_poly.type
_entity_poly.pdbx_seq_one_letter_code
_entity_poly.pdbx_strand_id
1 'polypeptide(L)'
;TEAVKCATNLYDTREKNKDLEDDNRNISRRIFFLTDMEVSHEDGQQFLKHIKDNAEKEKIWSTVVGVGLDLGAEVIQSVSRTIGCNYCNVRNARTFD
;
A
#
# COMPACT_ATOMS: atom_id res chain seq x y z
N THR A 1 -7.07 3.01 8.92
CA THR A 1 -5.84 2.19 9.12
C THR A 1 -6.11 0.69 9.23
N GLU A 2 -7.26 0.25 9.75
CA GLU A 2 -7.60 -1.18 9.90
C GLU A 2 -7.62 -1.98 8.58
N ALA A 3 -8.02 -1.36 7.47
CA ALA A 3 -7.97 -1.99 6.15
C ALA A 3 -6.56 -2.43 5.74
N VAL A 4 -5.53 -1.64 6.08
CA VAL A 4 -4.12 -1.97 5.81
C VAL A 4 -3.71 -3.19 6.62
N LYS A 5 -4.05 -3.23 7.92
CA LYS A 5 -3.73 -4.37 8.79
C LYS A 5 -4.40 -5.65 8.30
N CYS A 6 -5.68 -5.57 7.93
CA CYS A 6 -6.41 -6.71 7.40
C CYS A 6 -5.78 -7.22 6.10
N ALA A 7 -5.39 -6.32 5.19
CA ALA A 7 -4.70 -6.67 3.96
C ALA A 7 -3.32 -7.30 4.19
N THR A 8 -2.55 -6.79 5.17
CA THR A 8 -1.27 -7.41 5.59
C THR A 8 -1.50 -8.82 6.14
N ASN A 9 -2.45 -8.99 7.06
CA ASN A 9 -2.72 -10.27 7.72
C ASN A 9 -3.19 -11.37 6.75
N LEU A 10 -3.76 -10.98 5.60
CA LEU A 10 -4.14 -11.91 4.53
C LEU A 10 -2.93 -12.60 3.89
N TYR A 11 -1.75 -11.97 3.96
CA TYR A 11 -0.49 -12.60 3.55
C TYR A 11 0.10 -13.49 4.66
N ASP A 12 -0.04 -13.12 5.93
CA ASP A 12 0.37 -13.95 7.07
C ASP A 12 -0.41 -15.26 7.18
N THR A 13 -1.70 -15.26 6.82
CA THR A 13 -2.54 -16.47 6.97
C THR A 13 -2.14 -17.60 6.00
N ARG A 14 -1.37 -17.31 4.95
CA ARG A 14 -0.94 -18.30 3.96
C ARG A 14 0.38 -18.99 4.30
N GLU A 15 1.20 -18.45 5.20
CA GLU A 15 2.45 -19.08 5.67
C GLU A 15 2.19 -20.37 6.48
N LYS A 16 0.95 -20.62 6.92
CA LYS A 16 0.59 -21.87 7.64
C LYS A 16 0.39 -23.09 6.74
N ASN A 17 0.35 -22.93 5.41
CA ASN A 17 0.26 -24.04 4.46
C ASN A 17 1.65 -24.33 3.87
N LYS A 18 2.45 -25.11 4.60
CA LYS A 18 3.83 -25.52 4.27
C LYS A 18 4.02 -26.22 2.92
N ASP A 19 2.95 -26.55 2.21
CA ASP A 19 3.02 -27.36 0.98
C ASP A 19 3.21 -26.53 -0.31
N LEU A 20 3.41 -25.21 -0.21
CA LEU A 20 3.64 -24.30 -1.36
C LEU A 20 5.05 -23.67 -1.38
N GLU A 21 6.00 -24.20 -0.59
CA GLU A 21 7.28 -23.53 -0.26
C GLU A 21 8.25 -23.28 -1.45
N ASP A 22 8.13 -24.00 -2.57
CA ASP A 22 9.10 -23.88 -3.68
C ASP A 22 8.74 -22.84 -4.75
N ASP A 23 7.45 -22.64 -5.08
CA ASP A 23 7.03 -21.61 -6.05
C ASP A 23 6.96 -20.20 -5.44
N ASN A 24 6.89 -20.11 -4.10
CA ASN A 24 6.58 -18.86 -3.39
C ASN A 24 7.79 -17.93 -3.17
N ARG A 25 9.03 -18.41 -3.36
CA ARG A 25 10.24 -17.59 -3.10
C ARG A 25 10.43 -16.44 -4.09
N ASN A 26 9.78 -16.50 -5.24
CA ASN A 26 9.83 -15.46 -6.28
C ASN A 26 8.53 -14.66 -6.43
N ILE A 27 7.52 -14.90 -5.57
CA ILE A 27 6.24 -14.21 -5.70
C ILE A 27 6.35 -12.83 -5.06
N SER A 28 6.30 -11.80 -5.92
CA SER A 28 6.25 -10.42 -5.46
C SER A 28 4.85 -10.10 -4.92
N ARG A 29 4.74 -9.78 -3.62
CA ARG A 29 3.46 -9.47 -2.95
C ARG A 29 3.20 -7.97 -2.94
N ARG A 30 2.12 -7.53 -3.58
CA ARG A 30 1.78 -6.11 -3.70
C ARG A 30 0.33 -5.84 -3.32
N ILE A 31 0.10 -4.83 -2.49
CA ILE A 31 -1.23 -4.33 -2.12
C ILE A 31 -1.52 -3.06 -2.92
N PHE A 32 -2.69 -3.00 -3.57
CA PHE A 32 -3.18 -1.81 -4.24
C PHE A 32 -4.26 -1.15 -3.38
N PHE A 33 -4.01 0.08 -2.95
CA PHE A 33 -4.96 0.91 -2.23
C PHE A 33 -5.60 1.89 -3.22
N LEU A 34 -6.90 1.77 -3.45
CA LEU A 34 -7.66 2.72 -4.26
C LEU A 34 -8.51 3.57 -3.30
N THR A 35 -8.29 4.88 -3.26
CA THR A 35 -8.91 5.71 -2.22
C THR A 35 -9.07 7.18 -2.66
N ASP A 36 -10.23 7.76 -2.40
CA ASP A 36 -10.49 9.20 -2.50
C ASP A 36 -10.00 9.92 -1.23
N MET A 37 -8.73 9.69 -0.90
CA MET A 37 -8.24 9.77 0.49
C MET A 37 -8.20 11.21 1.04
N GLU A 38 -9.32 11.65 1.60
CA GLU A 38 -9.41 12.82 2.49
C GLU A 38 -9.09 12.35 3.93
N VAL A 39 -7.80 12.31 4.27
CA VAL A 39 -7.33 11.83 5.60
C VAL A 39 -6.85 12.97 6.47
N SER A 40 -7.17 12.86 7.77
CA SER A 40 -6.53 13.67 8.81
C SER A 40 -5.01 13.43 8.83
N HIS A 41 -4.24 14.42 9.29
CA HIS A 41 -2.78 14.31 9.35
C HIS A 41 -2.31 13.10 10.18
N GLU A 42 -2.98 12.81 11.29
CA GLU A 42 -2.63 11.67 12.18
C GLU A 42 -2.90 10.31 11.52
N ASP A 43 -4.03 10.15 10.83
CA ASP A 43 -4.36 8.90 10.12
C ASP A 43 -3.39 8.63 8.97
N GLY A 44 -2.97 9.70 8.27
CA GLY A 44 -1.96 9.63 7.22
C GLY A 44 -0.62 9.10 7.73
N GLN A 45 -0.16 9.57 8.89
CA GLN A 45 1.10 9.11 9.49
C GLN A 45 1.04 7.63 9.92
N GLN A 46 -0.07 7.19 10.51
CA GLN A 46 -0.25 5.77 10.85
C GLN A 46 -0.30 4.88 9.60
N PHE A 47 -0.97 5.34 8.54
CA PHE A 47 -1.00 4.65 7.26
C PHE A 47 0.41 4.50 6.65
N LEU A 48 1.18 5.58 6.63
CA LEU A 48 2.57 5.57 6.17
C LEU A 48 3.44 4.61 6.98
N LYS A 49 3.28 4.59 8.30
CA LYS A 49 4.02 3.68 9.18
C LYS A 49 3.74 2.22 8.82
N HIS A 50 2.49 1.85 8.62
CA HIS A 50 2.15 0.47 8.23
C HIS A 50 2.68 0.11 6.84
N ILE A 51 2.65 1.03 5.86
CA ILE A 51 3.21 0.76 4.53
C ILE A 51 4.72 0.53 4.61
N LYS A 52 5.44 1.33 5.40
CA LYS A 52 6.88 1.16 5.62
C LYS A 52 7.18 -0.17 6.31
N ASP A 53 6.46 -0.48 7.38
CA ASP A 53 6.61 -1.75 8.10
C ASP A 53 6.37 -2.95 7.17
N ASN A 54 5.33 -2.92 6.33
CA ASN A 54 5.05 -3.96 5.34
C ASN A 54 6.17 -4.12 4.31
N ALA A 55 6.72 -3.01 3.81
CA ALA A 55 7.77 -3.04 2.79
C ALA A 55 9.10 -3.56 3.36
N GLU A 56 9.47 -3.14 4.57
CA GLU A 56 10.76 -3.45 5.19
C GLU A 56 10.79 -4.84 5.85
N LYS A 57 9.71 -5.22 6.54
CA LYS A 57 9.67 -6.46 7.34
C LYS A 57 9.10 -7.63 6.57
N GLU A 58 7.96 -7.41 5.90
CA GLU A 58 7.19 -8.47 5.25
C GLU A 58 7.50 -8.61 3.76
N LYS A 59 8.32 -7.71 3.19
CA LYS A 59 8.57 -7.59 1.75
C LYS A 59 7.27 -7.48 0.93
N ILE A 60 6.27 -6.83 1.51
CA ILE A 60 4.97 -6.56 0.86
C ILE A 60 4.99 -5.11 0.36
N TRP A 61 5.02 -4.94 -0.96
CA TRP A 61 5.01 -3.62 -1.58
C TRP A 61 3.61 -3.03 -1.62
N SER A 62 3.50 -1.71 -1.61
CA SER A 62 2.21 -1.02 -1.66
C SER A 62 2.12 -0.06 -2.83
N THR A 63 0.99 -0.03 -3.52
CA THR A 63 0.68 1.00 -4.53
C THR A 63 -0.55 1.75 -4.07
N VAL A 64 -0.42 3.04 -3.87
CA VAL A 64 -1.51 3.90 -3.40
C VAL A 64 -1.99 4.73 -4.58
N VAL A 65 -3.27 4.60 -4.91
CA VAL A 65 -3.95 5.32 -5.97
C VAL A 65 -4.97 6.24 -5.33
N GLY A 66 -4.62 7.53 -5.27
CA GLY A 66 -5.53 8.60 -4.88
C GLY A 66 -6.49 8.92 -6.02
N VAL A 67 -7.80 8.99 -5.77
CA VAL A 67 -8.80 9.43 -6.76
C VAL A 67 -9.48 10.66 -6.20
N GLY A 68 -9.05 11.86 -6.57
CA GLY A 68 -9.62 13.09 -6.00
C GLY A 68 -8.66 14.27 -5.94
N LEU A 69 -9.15 15.38 -5.38
CA LEU A 69 -8.40 16.62 -5.21
C LEU A 69 -7.76 16.63 -3.82
N ASP A 70 -6.43 16.63 -3.83
CA ASP A 70 -5.50 16.87 -2.72
C ASP A 70 -5.35 15.79 -1.64
N LEU A 71 -4.42 14.87 -1.92
CA LEU A 71 -3.61 14.30 -0.85
C LEU A 71 -2.56 15.31 -0.39
N GLY A 72 -2.34 15.41 0.92
CA GLY A 72 -1.22 16.18 1.46
C GLY A 72 0.11 15.73 0.84
N ALA A 73 0.85 16.67 0.27
CA ALA A 73 2.11 16.42 -0.46
C ALA A 73 3.14 15.61 0.37
N GLU A 74 3.08 15.73 1.69
CA GLU A 74 3.91 15.00 2.64
C GLU A 74 3.68 13.47 2.61
N VAL A 75 2.42 13.05 2.48
CA VAL A 75 2.07 11.62 2.41
C VAL A 75 2.55 11.04 1.08
N ILE A 76 2.34 11.76 -0.02
CA ILE A 76 2.85 11.37 -1.35
C ILE A 76 4.36 11.19 -1.33
N GLN A 77 5.07 12.18 -0.77
CA GLN A 77 6.53 12.16 -0.71
C GLN A 77 7.03 11.02 0.18
N SER A 78 6.34 10.73 1.27
CA SER A 78 6.70 9.65 2.20
C SER A 78 6.44 8.26 1.62
N VAL A 79 5.32 8.05 0.93
CA VAL A 79 5.05 6.79 0.19
C VAL A 79 6.09 6.59 -0.91
N SER A 80 6.34 7.62 -1.72
CA SER A 80 7.29 7.54 -2.85
C SER A 80 8.74 7.32 -2.42
N ARG A 81 9.11 7.68 -1.18
CA ARG A 81 10.44 7.40 -0.60
C ARG A 81 10.56 5.99 -0.01
N THR A 82 9.45 5.28 0.15
CA THR A 82 9.45 3.93 0.70
C THR A 82 9.79 2.94 -0.41
N ILE A 83 10.77 2.06 -0.18
CA ILE A 83 11.31 1.17 -1.21
C ILE A 83 10.21 0.27 -1.79
N GLY A 84 10.06 0.33 -3.12
CA GLY A 84 9.10 -0.45 -3.89
C GLY A 84 7.63 -0.03 -3.70
N CYS A 85 7.37 1.06 -2.99
CA CYS A 85 6.05 1.66 -2.91
C CYS A 85 5.84 2.69 -4.01
N ASN A 86 4.66 2.65 -4.65
CA ASN A 86 4.30 3.57 -5.71
C ASN A 86 3.09 4.40 -5.30
N TYR A 87 3.05 5.64 -5.73
CA TYR A 87 1.88 6.51 -5.57
C TYR A 87 1.41 7.02 -6.95
N CYS A 88 0.10 7.00 -7.16
CA CYS A 88 -0.55 7.56 -8.34
C CYS A 88 -1.73 8.42 -7.90
N ASN A 89 -1.98 9.55 -8.57
CA ASN A 89 -3.16 10.37 -8.34
C ASN A 89 -3.96 10.50 -9.64
N VAL A 90 -5.24 10.18 -9.58
CA VAL A 90 -6.21 10.32 -10.66
C VAL A 90 -7.12 11.50 -10.33
N ARG A 91 -6.86 12.65 -10.95
CA ARG A 91 -7.59 13.91 -10.72
C ARG A 91 -8.88 14.04 -11.52
N ASN A 92 -9.00 13.34 -12.65
CA ASN A 92 -10.24 13.25 -13.42
C ASN A 92 -10.34 11.88 -14.12
N ALA A 93 -11.57 11.39 -14.31
CA ALA A 93 -11.83 10.20 -15.12
C ALA A 93 -11.83 10.48 -16.64
N ARG A 94 -11.67 11.75 -17.06
CA ARG A 94 -11.71 12.19 -18.46
C ARG A 94 -10.39 11.95 -19.22
N THR A 95 -9.36 11.40 -18.58
CA THR A 95 -8.07 11.11 -19.24
C THR A 95 -7.93 9.63 -19.64
N PHE A 96 -9.05 8.93 -19.81
CA PHE A 96 -9.13 7.63 -20.48
C PHE A 96 -9.78 7.84 -21.86
N ASP A 97 -9.06 8.50 -22.77
CA ASP A 97 -9.34 8.45 -24.22
C ASP A 97 -8.27 7.56 -24.89
#